data_AF-A0A975FYG0-F1
#
_entry.id   AF-A0A975FYG0-F1
#
_cell.length_a   1.000
_cell.length_b   1.000
_cell.length_c   1.000
_cell.angle_alpha   90.00
_cell.angle_beta   90.00
_cell.angle_gamma   90.00
#
_symmetry.space_group_name_H-M   'P 1'
#
loop_
_entity.id
_entity.type
_entity.pdbx_description
1 polymer ?
#
loop_
_entity_poly.entity_id
_entity_poly.type
_entity_poly.pdbx_seq_one_letter_code
_entity_poly.pdbx_strand_id
1 'polypeptide(L)'
;MTSPLALQERSVAARLRQQILALIRSQGWGPGRRIPTEAALKAMFGASRPPLREALKRLEQEGVIVAEHGQGRFVAPAAAARVERPATAFESLTEMLRRSGYEAQTRLLSVGEVGAEPEVAQALGCATGAPVLRLERLRTHAGEPLIYSLAYVPAARLPGPLYEADWTASLIARLSEGGPPVRMSAATASAVELPAETQGRCRLGGFGPAMLIAETGYDAAGAPALFAHDYHRGGLFSFSFARTRLGADARGSISQAARLAADLRALIAEQGLGPGDQLPTEAQLTAAFGVSRSALREALKGLEQDGAIRAEHGRGRFVTALARIEVARPITAFESATDMMLHAGLDPTPRLLDLAEEPAPPEIAEALRLAEGAPVLRIERVRLDGAAAILASTDFVSPALLSAEAVRCDRGGSLTALLEAAGRRPVMSTAKATAAALPAHLQARPEFRDFGPAFLIEETCYDAAGEPVLASIEHHKGAAFSFGFVRR
;
A
#
# COMPACT_ATOMS: atom_id res chain seq x y z
N MET A 1 -28.75 14.65 -26.43
CA MET A 1 -28.57 15.72 -25.42
C MET A 1 -28.68 15.09 -24.04
N THR A 2 -27.64 15.27 -23.21
CA THR A 2 -27.44 14.90 -21.79
C THR A 2 -27.68 13.43 -21.39
N SER A 3 -26.76 12.64 -20.79
CA SER A 3 -25.30 12.66 -20.52
C SER A 3 -24.98 11.29 -19.88
N PRO A 4 -23.99 10.48 -20.35
CA PRO A 4 -23.58 9.22 -19.70
C PRO A 4 -22.65 9.40 -18.49
N LEU A 5 -22.35 10.66 -18.12
CA LEU A 5 -21.58 11.03 -16.93
C LEU A 5 -22.49 11.08 -15.69
N ALA A 6 -22.82 9.90 -15.16
CA ALA A 6 -23.23 9.69 -13.77
C ALA A 6 -23.14 8.20 -13.41
N LEU A 7 -21.93 7.77 -13.03
CA LEU A 7 -21.71 6.71 -12.04
C LEU A 7 -22.81 6.70 -10.98
N GLN A 8 -23.26 5.51 -10.53
CA GLN A 8 -23.89 5.15 -9.23
C GLN A 8 -25.10 4.19 -9.46
N GLU A 9 -25.30 3.05 -8.80
CA GLU A 9 -24.91 2.62 -7.45
C GLU A 9 -25.23 1.13 -7.18
N ARG A 10 -24.29 0.42 -6.53
CA ARG A 10 -24.49 -0.45 -5.34
C ARG A 10 -25.62 -1.50 -5.34
N SER A 11 -25.29 -2.79 -5.23
CA SER A 11 -26.25 -3.77 -4.71
C SER A 11 -26.78 -3.29 -3.35
N VAL A 12 -28.07 -3.49 -3.07
CA VAL A 12 -28.69 -3.02 -1.81
C VAL A 12 -27.97 -3.63 -0.60
N ALA A 13 -27.54 -4.88 -0.69
CA ALA A 13 -26.72 -5.54 0.33
C ALA A 13 -25.33 -4.90 0.48
N ALA A 14 -24.64 -4.57 -0.62
CA ALA A 14 -23.35 -3.89 -0.58
C ALA A 14 -23.45 -2.47 0.01
N ARG A 15 -24.53 -1.72 -0.32
CA ARG A 15 -24.83 -0.43 0.31
C ARG A 15 -25.10 -0.58 1.81
N LEU A 16 -25.91 -1.55 2.20
CA LEU A 16 -26.23 -1.82 3.60
C LEU A 16 -25.00 -2.24 4.40
N ARG A 17 -24.13 -3.06 3.81
CA ARG A 17 -22.81 -3.40 4.38
C ARG A 17 -21.99 -2.15 4.66
N GLN A 18 -21.85 -1.26 3.68
CA GLN A 18 -21.13 0.02 3.84
C GLN A 18 -21.77 0.93 4.89
N GLN A 19 -23.11 0.98 4.96
CA GLN A 19 -23.84 1.75 5.96
C GLN A 19 -23.65 1.20 7.38
N ILE A 20 -23.65 -0.13 7.55
CA ILE A 20 -23.39 -0.79 8.83
C ILE A 20 -21.94 -0.55 9.27
N LEU A 21 -20.96 -0.65 8.36
CA LEU A 21 -19.57 -0.30 8.62
C LEU A 21 -19.42 1.17 9.02
N ALA A 22 -20.07 2.09 8.30
CA ALA A 22 -20.07 3.50 8.64
C ALA A 22 -20.73 3.78 9.99
N LEU A 23 -21.80 3.06 10.35
CA LEU A 23 -22.46 3.15 11.64
C LEU A 23 -21.56 2.67 12.79
N ILE A 24 -20.91 1.51 12.63
CA ILE A 24 -19.95 0.99 13.61
C ILE A 24 -18.84 2.01 13.87
N ARG A 25 -18.30 2.61 12.81
CA ARG A 25 -17.27 3.66 12.90
C ARG A 25 -17.79 4.95 13.54
N SER A 26 -18.93 5.47 13.09
CA SER A 26 -19.46 6.75 13.57
C SER A 26 -19.91 6.70 15.04
N GLN A 27 -20.30 5.52 15.51
CA GLN A 27 -20.68 5.29 16.89
C GLN A 27 -19.51 4.89 17.79
N GLY A 28 -18.29 4.77 17.25
CA GLY A 28 -17.09 4.38 18.01
C GLY A 28 -17.19 3.01 18.66
N TRP A 29 -17.90 2.05 18.03
CA TRP A 29 -18.11 0.73 18.61
C TRP A 29 -16.88 -0.15 18.47
N GLY A 30 -16.17 -0.39 19.59
CA GLY A 30 -15.03 -1.29 19.66
C GLY A 30 -15.39 -2.79 19.76
N PRO A 31 -14.37 -3.67 19.77
CA PRO A 31 -14.54 -5.12 19.88
C PRO A 31 -15.44 -5.56 21.04
N GLY A 32 -16.27 -6.58 20.82
CA GLY A 32 -17.20 -7.09 21.82
C GLY A 32 -18.40 -6.17 22.09
N ARG A 33 -18.49 -5.00 21.43
CA ARG A 33 -19.69 -4.18 21.45
C ARG A 33 -20.79 -4.84 20.62
N ARG A 34 -21.96 -5.02 21.22
CA ARG A 34 -23.14 -5.53 20.51
C ARG A 34 -23.64 -4.52 19.47
N ILE A 35 -23.78 -4.95 18.22
CA ILE A 35 -24.42 -4.14 17.17
C ILE A 35 -25.95 -4.20 17.29
N PRO A 36 -26.69 -3.22 16.77
CA PRO A 36 -28.15 -3.23 16.78
C PRO A 36 -28.72 -4.50 16.14
N THR A 37 -29.89 -4.93 16.62
CA THR A 37 -30.56 -6.14 16.12
C THR A 37 -30.97 -5.99 14.66
N GLU A 38 -31.22 -7.10 13.94
CA GLU A 38 -31.75 -7.03 12.56
C GLU A 38 -33.00 -6.16 12.47
N ALA A 39 -33.88 -6.21 13.47
CA ALA A 39 -35.08 -5.39 13.50
C ALA A 39 -34.76 -3.89 13.62
N ALA A 40 -33.78 -3.53 14.46
CA ALA A 40 -33.32 -2.15 14.61
C ALA A 40 -32.59 -1.64 13.35
N LEU A 41 -31.67 -2.43 12.78
CA LEU A 41 -30.96 -2.10 11.54
C LEU A 41 -31.93 -1.94 10.36
N LYS A 42 -32.97 -2.78 10.29
CA LYS A 42 -34.04 -2.65 9.31
C LYS A 42 -34.77 -1.32 9.44
N ALA A 43 -35.11 -0.92 10.66
CA ALA A 43 -35.77 0.36 10.94
C ALA A 43 -34.87 1.56 10.65
N MET A 44 -33.59 1.49 11.03
CA MET A 44 -32.62 2.58 10.83
C MET A 44 -32.30 2.83 9.35
N PHE A 45 -32.17 1.76 8.55
CA PHE A 45 -31.75 1.88 7.15
C PHE A 45 -32.90 1.73 6.13
N GLY A 46 -34.14 1.57 6.60
CA GLY A 46 -35.30 1.40 5.72
C GLY A 46 -35.19 0.18 4.79
N ALA A 47 -34.53 -0.89 5.24
CA ALA A 47 -34.18 -2.03 4.40
C ALA A 47 -35.20 -3.17 4.46
N SER A 48 -35.19 -4.06 3.47
CA SER A 48 -35.87 -5.36 3.56
C SER A 48 -34.96 -6.40 4.23
N ARG A 49 -35.55 -7.45 4.82
CA ARG A 49 -34.82 -8.48 5.58
C ARG A 49 -33.77 -9.24 4.76
N PRO A 50 -34.06 -9.69 3.51
CA PRO A 50 -33.11 -10.48 2.74
C PRO A 50 -31.75 -9.79 2.47
N PRO A 51 -31.68 -8.54 1.92
CA PRO A 51 -30.40 -7.88 1.65
C PRO A 51 -29.68 -7.43 2.93
N LEU A 52 -30.41 -7.16 4.02
CA LEU A 52 -29.79 -6.87 5.32
C LEU A 52 -29.11 -8.12 5.90
N ARG A 53 -29.75 -9.29 5.79
CA ARG A 53 -29.14 -10.56 6.21
C ARG A 53 -27.94 -10.93 5.38
N GLU A 54 -28.00 -10.69 4.08
CA GLU A 54 -26.86 -10.88 3.18
C GLU A 54 -25.69 -9.99 3.57
N ALA A 55 -25.95 -8.70 3.82
CA ALA A 55 -24.93 -7.77 4.29
C ALA A 55 -24.32 -8.21 5.64
N LEU A 56 -25.14 -8.65 6.60
CA LEU A 56 -24.67 -9.12 7.90
C LEU A 56 -23.87 -10.43 7.79
N LYS A 57 -24.29 -11.37 6.93
CA LYS A 57 -23.56 -12.61 6.67
C LYS A 57 -22.20 -12.33 6.03
N ARG A 58 -22.11 -11.37 5.10
CA ARG A 58 -20.83 -10.93 4.53
C ARG A 58 -19.92 -10.34 5.60
N LEU A 59 -20.45 -9.46 6.46
CA LEU A 59 -19.69 -8.90 7.58
C LEU A 59 -19.25 -9.98 8.60
N GLU A 60 -20.02 -11.05 8.79
CA GLU A 60 -19.60 -12.21 9.60
C GLU A 60 -18.48 -13.00 8.93
N GLN A 61 -18.59 -13.26 7.62
CA GLN A 61 -17.58 -13.97 6.83
C GLN A 61 -16.26 -13.21 6.74
N GLU A 62 -16.31 -11.89 6.61
CA GLU A 62 -15.17 -10.97 6.60
C GLU A 62 -14.52 -10.81 7.99
N GLY A 63 -15.09 -11.42 9.02
CA GLY A 63 -14.63 -11.27 10.40
C GLY A 63 -14.77 -9.85 10.92
N VAL A 64 -15.73 -9.07 10.39
CA VAL A 64 -16.08 -7.72 10.87
C VAL A 64 -17.01 -7.78 12.10
N ILE A 65 -17.88 -8.79 12.13
CA ILE A 65 -18.76 -9.04 13.27
C ILE A 65 -18.78 -10.54 13.57
N VAL A 66 -19.06 -10.91 14.83
CA VAL A 66 -19.25 -12.31 15.23
C VAL A 66 -20.69 -12.48 15.72
N ALA A 67 -21.35 -13.54 15.27
CA ALA A 67 -22.65 -13.95 15.80
C ALA A 67 -22.46 -14.90 16.99
N GLU A 68 -23.05 -14.55 18.13
CA GLU A 68 -23.12 -15.43 19.29
C GLU A 68 -24.56 -15.95 19.44
N HIS A 69 -24.69 -17.29 19.53
CA HIS A 69 -25.97 -17.95 19.54
C HIS A 69 -26.86 -17.44 20.69
N GLY A 70 -28.05 -16.92 20.36
CA GLY A 70 -29.00 -16.36 21.32
C GLY A 70 -28.66 -14.98 21.90
N GLN A 71 -27.43 -14.48 21.73
CA GLN A 71 -26.96 -13.23 22.35
C GLN A 71 -26.87 -12.05 21.38
N GLY A 72 -26.84 -12.32 20.07
CA GLY A 72 -26.83 -11.29 19.03
C GLY A 72 -25.52 -11.25 18.26
N ARG A 73 -25.19 -10.08 17.70
CA ARG A 73 -23.98 -9.87 16.90
C ARG A 73 -23.11 -8.83 17.56
N PHE A 74 -21.82 -9.06 17.53
CA PHE A 74 -20.82 -8.24 18.21
C PHE A 74 -19.75 -7.82 17.22
N VAL A 75 -19.19 -6.62 17.38
CA VAL A 75 -18.03 -6.18 16.59
C VAL A 75 -16.87 -7.14 16.86
N ALA A 76 -16.34 -7.75 15.80
CA ALA A 76 -15.29 -8.74 15.94
C ALA A 76 -13.95 -8.06 16.30
N PRO A 77 -13.05 -8.75 17.02
CA PRO A 77 -11.72 -8.21 17.35
C PRO A 77 -10.89 -7.79 16.11
N ALA A 78 -11.05 -8.49 14.98
CA ALA A 78 -10.33 -8.24 13.71
C ALA A 78 -10.93 -7.07 12.87
N ALA A 79 -12.17 -6.70 13.15
CA ALA A 79 -12.95 -5.68 12.44
C ALA A 79 -12.57 -4.25 12.79
N ALA A 80 -12.42 -4.03 14.10
CA ALA A 80 -11.87 -2.81 14.65
C ALA A 80 -10.37 -2.70 14.35
N ALA A 81 -9.80 -3.76 13.80
CA ALA A 81 -8.38 -3.93 13.68
C ALA A 81 -7.84 -3.54 12.30
N ARG A 82 -8.55 -3.84 11.19
CA ARG A 82 -8.08 -3.56 9.83
C ARG A 82 -8.26 -2.10 9.43
N VAL A 83 -7.17 -1.33 9.48
CA VAL A 83 -7.11 0.00 8.89
C VAL A 83 -6.78 -0.12 7.41
N GLU A 84 -7.72 0.23 6.55
CA GLU A 84 -7.49 0.43 5.11
C GLU A 84 -7.23 1.91 4.85
N ARG A 85 -6.10 2.24 4.24
CA ARG A 85 -5.69 3.62 4.02
C ARG A 85 -4.98 3.84 2.69
N PRO A 86 -5.07 5.03 2.09
CA PRO A 86 -4.20 5.41 0.98
C PRO A 86 -2.73 5.37 1.42
N ALA A 87 -1.88 4.66 0.68
CA ALA A 87 -0.43 4.66 0.93
C ALA A 87 0.19 6.06 0.83
N THR A 88 -0.46 6.99 0.12
CA THR A 88 0.07 8.30 -0.25
C THR A 88 -0.39 9.46 0.66
N ALA A 89 -1.17 9.20 1.70
CA ALA A 89 -1.61 10.23 2.64
C ALA A 89 -0.56 10.46 3.73
N PHE A 90 -0.09 11.70 3.90
CA PHE A 90 0.77 12.07 5.03
C PHE A 90 -0.08 12.45 6.24
N GLU A 91 0.05 11.68 7.31
CA GLU A 91 -0.57 11.96 8.61
C GLU A 91 0.32 11.41 9.74
N SER A 92 0.26 12.00 10.93
CA SER A 92 1.00 11.45 12.07
C SER A 92 0.42 10.11 12.52
N LEU A 93 1.25 9.19 13.03
CA LEU A 93 0.76 7.90 13.54
C LEU A 93 -0.32 8.05 14.63
N THR A 94 -0.25 9.12 15.44
CA THR A 94 -1.25 9.43 16.46
C THR A 94 -2.60 9.77 15.83
N GLU A 95 -2.60 10.65 14.82
CA GLU A 95 -3.81 11.03 14.09
C GLU A 95 -4.39 9.87 13.30
N MET A 96 -3.52 9.10 12.63
CA MET A 96 -3.88 7.90 11.90
C MET A 96 -4.60 6.88 12.77
N LEU A 97 -4.05 6.55 13.95
CA LEU A 97 -4.69 5.59 14.87
C LEU A 97 -6.03 6.12 15.38
N ARG A 98 -6.10 7.40 15.75
CA ARG A 98 -7.34 8.04 16.19
C ARG A 98 -8.42 8.01 15.10
N ARG A 99 -8.07 8.37 13.86
CA ARG A 99 -8.97 8.35 12.69
C ARG A 99 -9.44 6.94 12.36
N SER A 100 -8.63 5.95 12.69
CA SER A 100 -8.95 4.53 12.56
C SER A 100 -9.79 3.97 13.73
N GLY A 101 -10.19 4.81 14.68
CA GLY A 101 -11.00 4.41 15.83
C GLY A 101 -10.22 3.77 16.98
N TYR A 102 -8.89 3.78 16.92
CA TYR A 102 -8.05 3.30 18.02
C TYR A 102 -7.84 4.40 19.05
N GLU A 103 -8.19 4.10 20.30
CA GLU A 103 -7.66 4.79 21.47
C GLU A 103 -6.29 4.19 21.79
N ALA A 104 -5.26 4.70 21.12
CA ALA A 104 -3.91 4.19 21.25
C ALA A 104 -3.19 4.80 22.46
N GLN A 105 -2.57 3.95 23.26
CA GLN A 105 -1.65 4.31 24.32
C GLN A 105 -0.22 4.19 23.81
N THR A 106 0.58 5.24 23.99
CA THR A 106 2.01 5.22 23.65
C THR A 106 2.83 4.88 24.89
N ARG A 107 3.54 3.77 24.84
CA ARG A 107 4.59 3.43 25.80
C ARG A 107 5.94 3.88 25.25
N LEU A 108 6.58 4.82 25.93
CA LEU A 108 7.97 5.19 25.67
C LEU A 108 8.88 4.05 26.12
N LEU A 109 9.67 3.49 25.21
CA LEU A 109 10.59 2.39 25.51
C LEU A 109 12.00 2.90 25.77
N SER A 110 12.47 3.83 24.94
CA SER A 110 13.74 4.53 25.16
C SER A 110 13.73 5.87 24.44
N VAL A 111 14.47 6.84 24.99
CA VAL A 111 14.78 8.11 24.34
C VAL A 111 16.19 8.51 24.72
N GLY A 112 16.98 9.00 23.77
CA GLY A 112 18.35 9.43 24.03
C GLY A 112 19.04 10.00 22.80
N GLU A 113 20.16 10.69 23.01
CA GLU A 113 21.02 11.15 21.94
C GLU A 113 22.04 10.07 21.58
N VAL A 114 22.20 9.82 20.29
CA VAL A 114 23.14 8.85 19.73
C VAL A 114 23.82 9.45 18.49
N GLY A 115 24.94 8.87 18.05
CA GLY A 115 25.51 9.18 16.75
C GLY A 115 24.71 8.52 15.62
N ALA A 116 24.49 9.23 14.52
CA ALA A 116 23.79 8.69 13.34
C ALA A 116 24.57 7.53 12.71
N GLU A 117 23.97 6.34 12.69
CA GLU A 117 24.47 5.20 11.93
C GLU A 117 24.41 5.45 10.42
N PRO A 118 25.11 4.68 9.56
CA PRO A 118 25.18 4.95 8.12
C PRO A 118 23.82 5.13 7.43
N GLU A 119 22.83 4.28 7.71
CA GLU A 119 21.47 4.41 7.14
C GLU A 119 20.79 5.70 7.59
N VAL A 120 20.83 5.99 8.90
CA VAL A 120 20.24 7.19 9.49
C VAL A 120 20.91 8.46 8.95
N ALA A 121 22.24 8.45 8.82
CA ALA A 121 23.01 9.56 8.30
C ALA A 121 22.68 9.83 6.82
N GLN A 122 22.58 8.78 6.01
CA GLN A 122 22.17 8.88 4.62
C GLN A 122 20.74 9.43 4.51
N ALA A 123 19.79 8.89 5.27
CA ALA A 123 18.39 9.31 5.25
C ALA A 123 18.21 10.77 5.70
N LEU A 124 19.00 11.22 6.70
CA LEU A 124 18.96 12.58 7.22
C LEU A 124 19.90 13.55 6.51
N GLY A 125 20.66 13.11 5.50
CA GLY A 125 21.62 13.94 4.78
C GLY A 125 22.70 14.56 5.68
N CYS A 126 23.14 13.84 6.72
CA CYS A 126 24.15 14.28 7.67
C CYS A 126 25.37 13.35 7.69
N ALA A 127 26.42 13.73 8.43
CA ALA A 127 27.60 12.89 8.58
C ALA A 127 27.32 11.68 9.49
N THR A 128 27.92 10.52 9.20
CA THR A 128 27.92 9.39 10.13
C THR A 128 28.51 9.82 11.47
N GLY A 129 27.83 9.49 12.57
CA GLY A 129 28.16 9.92 13.92
C GLY A 129 27.61 11.29 14.32
N ALA A 130 26.95 12.03 13.41
CA ALA A 130 26.28 13.28 13.77
C ALA A 130 25.21 13.05 14.86
N PRO A 131 25.04 13.99 15.81
CA PRO A 131 24.12 13.81 16.92
C PRO A 131 22.67 13.79 16.48
N VAL A 132 21.96 12.71 16.83
CA VAL A 132 20.54 12.52 16.58
C VAL A 132 19.83 12.03 17.83
N LEU A 133 18.59 12.48 18.04
CA LEU A 133 17.67 11.84 18.96
C LEU A 133 17.30 10.47 18.41
N ARG A 134 17.42 9.40 19.21
CA ARG A 134 16.78 8.10 18.98
C ARG A 134 15.58 7.97 19.91
N LEU A 135 14.40 7.75 19.33
CA LEU A 135 13.13 7.61 20.04
C LEU A 135 12.50 6.26 19.71
N GLU A 136 12.33 5.42 20.72
CA GLU A 136 11.72 4.10 20.60
C GLU A 136 10.39 4.05 21.34
N ARG A 137 9.32 3.65 20.64
CA ARG A 137 7.96 3.67 21.16
C ARG A 137 7.19 2.43 20.76
N LEU A 138 6.32 1.98 21.66
CA LEU A 138 5.30 0.99 21.37
C LEU A 138 3.92 1.62 21.52
N ARG A 139 3.11 1.53 20.47
CA ARG A 139 1.69 1.91 20.51
C ARG A 139 0.84 0.69 20.71
N THR A 140 -0.09 0.78 21.64
CA THR A 140 -0.98 -0.31 22.03
C THR A 140 -2.43 0.15 22.04
N HIS A 141 -3.37 -0.77 21.85
CA HIS A 141 -4.79 -0.52 22.07
C HIS A 141 -5.37 -1.70 22.84
N ALA A 142 -6.05 -1.40 23.96
CA ALA A 142 -6.55 -2.42 24.88
C ALA A 142 -5.47 -3.45 25.30
N GLY A 143 -4.22 -3.00 25.47
CA GLY A 143 -3.07 -3.85 25.82
C GLY A 143 -2.43 -4.60 24.64
N GLU A 144 -3.07 -4.64 23.47
CA GLU A 144 -2.52 -5.29 22.28
C GLU A 144 -1.54 -4.38 21.53
N PRO A 145 -0.36 -4.88 21.12
CA PRO A 145 0.60 -4.09 20.36
C PRO A 145 0.08 -3.85 18.94
N LEU A 146 0.10 -2.57 18.53
CA LEU A 146 -0.27 -2.12 17.20
C LEU A 146 0.96 -1.80 16.35
N ILE A 147 1.81 -0.90 16.85
CA ILE A 147 2.94 -0.34 16.10
C ILE A 147 4.15 -0.24 17.02
N TYR A 148 5.26 -0.82 16.61
CA TYR A 148 6.57 -0.56 17.19
C TYR A 148 7.31 0.43 16.29
N SER A 149 7.83 1.51 16.86
CA SER A 149 8.46 2.61 16.11
C SER A 149 9.85 2.90 16.63
N LEU A 150 10.79 3.08 15.71
CA LEU A 150 12.09 3.71 15.93
C LEU A 150 12.14 4.98 15.10
N ALA A 151 12.37 6.13 15.74
CA ALA A 151 12.49 7.41 15.06
C ALA A 151 13.81 8.09 15.42
N TYR A 152 14.40 8.72 14.41
CA TYR A 152 15.63 9.49 14.48
C TYR A 152 15.37 10.93 14.08
N VAL A 153 15.82 11.89 14.87
CA VAL A 153 15.64 13.32 14.61
C VAL A 153 16.98 14.03 14.74
N PRO A 154 17.40 14.88 13.79
CA PRO A 154 18.59 15.71 13.97
C PRO A 154 18.51 16.53 15.26
N ALA A 155 19.57 16.51 16.09
CA ALA A 155 19.56 17.21 17.38
C ALA A 155 19.24 18.72 17.25
N ALA A 156 19.66 19.33 16.14
CA ALA A 156 19.38 20.73 15.82
C ALA A 156 17.89 21.06 15.59
N ARG A 157 17.01 20.05 15.44
CA ARG A 157 15.55 20.25 15.28
C ARG A 157 14.76 20.05 16.57
N LEU A 158 15.42 19.71 17.67
CA LEU A 158 14.74 19.49 18.95
C LEU A 158 14.28 20.84 19.54
N PRO A 159 13.03 20.95 20.01
CA PRO A 159 12.49 22.20 20.55
C PRO A 159 13.11 22.64 21.89
N GLY A 160 13.91 21.79 22.53
CA GLY A 160 14.49 22.02 23.85
C GLY A 160 15.19 20.78 24.41
N PRO A 161 15.56 20.79 25.71
CA PRO A 161 16.23 19.66 26.36
C PRO A 161 15.39 18.37 26.31
N LEU A 162 16.05 17.22 26.09
CA LEU A 162 15.37 15.93 25.96
C LEU A 162 14.46 15.60 27.15
N TYR A 163 14.89 15.90 28.37
CA TYR A 163 14.23 15.48 29.61
C TYR A 163 13.02 16.35 30.00
N GLU A 164 12.80 17.48 29.32
CA GLU A 164 11.68 18.38 29.58
C GLU A 164 10.48 18.11 28.66
N ALA A 165 10.67 17.31 27.61
CA ALA A 165 9.65 17.02 26.62
C ALA A 165 8.88 15.72 26.93
N ASP A 166 7.57 15.74 26.67
CA ASP A 166 6.74 14.53 26.60
C ASP A 166 6.88 13.88 25.22
N TRP A 167 7.58 12.74 25.18
CA TRP A 167 7.83 11.93 23.99
C TRP A 167 6.73 10.88 23.71
N THR A 168 5.71 10.79 24.56
CA THR A 168 4.55 9.92 24.35
C THR A 168 3.53 10.56 23.40
N ALA A 169 3.56 11.90 23.29
CA ALA A 169 2.76 12.70 22.36
C ALA A 169 3.13 12.50 20.88
N SER A 170 2.40 13.18 19.99
CA SER A 170 2.69 13.17 18.55
C SER A 170 4.07 13.78 18.27
N LEU A 171 4.94 12.99 17.63
CA LEU A 171 6.29 13.44 17.26
C LEU A 171 6.22 14.58 16.24
N ILE A 172 5.31 14.49 15.26
CA ILE A 172 5.14 15.54 14.24
C ILE A 172 4.72 16.86 14.88
N ALA A 173 3.78 16.83 15.84
CA ALA A 173 3.37 18.02 16.56
C ALA A 173 4.54 18.61 17.36
N ARG A 174 5.28 17.75 18.07
CA ARG A 174 6.45 18.16 18.86
C ARG A 174 7.54 18.82 18.01
N LEU A 175 7.88 18.24 16.86
CA LEU A 175 8.88 18.83 15.97
C LEU A 175 8.42 20.15 15.34
N SER A 176 7.11 20.37 15.23
CA SER A 176 6.56 21.65 14.74
C SER A 176 6.67 22.78 15.77
N GLU A 177 6.90 22.48 17.06
CA GLU A 177 7.17 23.49 18.09
C GLU A 177 8.58 24.07 17.95
N GLY A 178 9.55 23.26 17.50
CA GLY A 178 10.98 23.60 17.45
C GLY A 178 11.49 24.04 16.09
N GLY A 179 10.67 23.96 15.04
CA GLY A 179 11.09 24.29 13.69
C GLY A 179 10.00 24.10 12.64
N PRO A 180 10.35 24.17 11.35
CA PRO A 180 9.39 23.99 10.26
C PRO A 180 8.65 22.65 10.40
N PRO A 181 7.32 22.60 10.18
CA PRO A 181 6.57 21.36 10.30
C PRO A 181 6.99 20.36 9.23
N VAL A 182 6.97 19.08 9.57
CA VAL A 182 7.07 17.98 8.60
C VAL A 182 5.79 17.98 7.77
N ARG A 183 5.92 17.98 6.44
CA ARG A 183 4.79 18.11 5.50
C ARG A 183 4.62 16.91 4.59
N MET A 184 5.65 16.11 4.43
CA MET A 184 5.69 15.00 3.49
C MET A 184 6.70 13.96 3.93
N SER A 185 6.61 12.76 3.38
CA SER A 185 7.61 11.73 3.58
C SER A 185 7.84 10.92 2.32
N ALA A 186 9.09 10.56 2.06
CA ALA A 186 9.40 9.46 1.15
C ALA A 186 9.57 8.19 1.97
N ALA A 187 8.96 7.10 1.53
CA ALA A 187 8.90 5.88 2.31
C ALA A 187 9.06 4.64 1.46
N THR A 188 9.50 3.55 2.08
CA THR A 188 9.44 2.20 1.54
C THR A 188 8.60 1.32 2.44
N ALA A 189 7.87 0.37 1.84
CA ALA A 189 7.12 -0.65 2.54
C ALA A 189 7.70 -2.03 2.22
N SER A 190 7.90 -2.85 3.25
CA SER A 190 8.33 -4.24 3.13
C SER A 190 7.69 -5.10 4.22
N ALA A 191 7.68 -6.42 4.02
CA ALA A 191 7.25 -7.36 5.03
C ALA A 191 8.47 -7.93 5.76
N VAL A 192 8.48 -7.83 7.08
CA VAL A 192 9.60 -8.26 7.92
C VAL A 192 9.10 -8.92 9.21
N GLU A 193 9.96 -9.68 9.86
CA GLU A 193 9.77 -10.04 11.26
C GLU A 193 10.36 -8.92 12.13
N LEU A 194 9.79 -8.70 13.32
CA LEU A 194 10.46 -7.83 14.28
C LEU A 194 11.80 -8.45 14.68
N PRO A 195 12.86 -7.66 14.90
CA PRO A 195 14.12 -8.17 15.42
C PRO A 195 13.90 -8.99 16.71
N ALA A 196 14.52 -10.17 16.81
CA ALA A 196 14.28 -11.11 17.92
C ALA A 196 14.55 -10.47 19.30
N GLU A 197 15.58 -9.63 19.40
CA GLU A 197 15.89 -8.87 20.61
C GLU A 197 14.75 -7.94 21.02
N THR A 198 14.17 -7.22 20.04
CA THR A 198 13.00 -6.35 20.24
C THR A 198 11.78 -7.15 20.70
N GLN A 199 11.56 -8.32 20.10
CA GLN A 199 10.45 -9.20 20.49
C GLN A 199 10.57 -9.63 21.96
N GLY A 200 11.76 -10.03 22.39
CA GLY A 200 12.03 -10.40 23.78
C GLY A 200 11.91 -9.23 24.75
N ARG A 201 12.64 -8.13 24.48
CA ARG A 201 12.71 -6.95 25.36
C ARG A 201 11.33 -6.31 25.59
N CYS A 202 10.51 -6.26 24.55
CA CYS A 202 9.21 -5.58 24.59
C CYS A 202 8.03 -6.51 24.88
N ARG A 203 8.27 -7.83 25.07
CA ARG A 203 7.26 -8.89 25.19
C ARG A 203 6.28 -8.91 24.01
N LEU A 204 6.81 -8.82 22.80
CA LEU A 204 6.05 -8.81 21.54
C LEU A 204 5.97 -10.21 20.90
N GLY A 205 6.08 -11.27 21.70
CA GLY A 205 5.81 -12.63 21.24
C GLY A 205 4.37 -12.72 20.75
N GLY A 206 4.17 -12.96 19.45
CA GLY A 206 2.85 -12.91 18.81
C GLY A 206 2.52 -11.61 18.07
N PHE A 207 3.48 -10.71 17.87
CA PHE A 207 3.32 -9.60 16.92
C PHE A 207 3.05 -10.14 15.51
N GLY A 208 3.77 -11.19 15.12
CA GLY A 208 3.71 -11.79 13.79
C GLY A 208 4.39 -10.92 12.73
N PRO A 209 4.15 -11.21 11.44
CA PRO A 209 4.68 -10.43 10.34
C PRO A 209 4.32 -8.95 10.45
N ALA A 210 5.33 -8.10 10.32
CA ALA A 210 5.18 -6.66 10.33
C ALA A 210 5.29 -6.09 8.92
N MET A 211 4.40 -5.14 8.64
CA MET A 211 4.56 -4.21 7.54
C MET A 211 5.50 -3.11 8.03
N LEU A 212 6.77 -3.17 7.62
CA LEU A 212 7.77 -2.14 7.92
C LEU A 212 7.60 -0.99 6.95
N ILE A 213 7.36 0.18 7.50
CA ILE A 213 7.38 1.45 6.80
C ILE A 213 8.65 2.19 7.23
N ALA A 214 9.65 2.23 6.35
CA ALA A 214 10.85 3.04 6.55
C ALA A 214 10.65 4.38 5.86
N GLU A 215 10.70 5.50 6.58
CA GLU A 215 10.36 6.81 6.03
C GLU A 215 11.30 7.92 6.45
N THR A 216 11.63 8.79 5.50
CA THR A 216 12.23 10.10 5.77
C THR A 216 11.15 11.15 5.65
N GLY A 217 10.90 11.89 6.74
CA GLY A 217 10.00 13.03 6.75
C GLY A 217 10.74 14.31 6.35
N TYR A 218 10.12 15.15 5.54
CA TYR A 218 10.68 16.42 5.05
C TYR A 218 9.77 17.59 5.40
N ASP A 219 10.37 18.75 5.63
CA ASP A 219 9.62 20.01 5.71
C ASP A 219 9.34 20.62 4.32
N ALA A 220 8.68 21.78 4.30
CA ALA A 220 8.29 22.47 3.07
C ALA A 220 9.49 22.91 2.20
N ALA A 221 10.67 23.09 2.80
CA ALA A 221 11.90 23.43 2.09
C ALA A 221 12.65 22.20 1.56
N GLY A 222 12.19 20.99 1.91
CA GLY A 222 12.82 19.73 1.54
C GLY A 222 14.01 19.35 2.41
N ALA A 223 14.17 19.98 3.58
CA ALA A 223 15.16 19.52 4.54
C ALA A 223 14.62 18.28 5.28
N PRO A 224 15.43 17.21 5.42
CA PRO A 224 15.04 16.03 6.19
C PRO A 224 14.85 16.41 7.66
N ALA A 225 13.71 16.02 8.20
CA ALA A 225 13.24 16.37 9.54
C ALA A 225 13.32 15.21 10.52
N LEU A 226 13.07 14.00 10.03
CA LEU A 226 13.15 12.77 10.78
C LEU A 226 13.36 11.59 9.83
N PHE A 227 13.88 10.50 10.36
CA PHE A 227 13.88 9.20 9.72
C PHE A 227 13.24 8.19 10.69
N ALA A 228 12.38 7.30 10.22
CA ALA A 228 11.69 6.34 11.08
C ALA A 228 11.55 4.96 10.46
N HIS A 229 11.62 3.93 11.30
CA HIS A 229 11.21 2.56 11.02
C HIS A 229 9.95 2.26 11.84
N ASP A 230 8.82 2.19 11.16
CA ASP A 230 7.53 1.89 11.76
C ASP A 230 7.07 0.47 11.39
N TYR A 231 7.06 -0.41 12.38
CA TYR A 231 6.65 -1.81 12.25
C TYR A 231 5.17 -1.90 12.60
N HIS A 232 4.33 -1.96 11.57
CA HIS A 232 2.89 -2.10 11.70
C HIS A 232 2.51 -3.59 11.76
N ARG A 233 1.71 -4.00 12.75
CA ARG A 233 1.21 -5.38 12.84
C ARG A 233 0.42 -5.78 11.59
N GLY A 234 0.93 -6.70 10.79
CA GLY A 234 0.43 -6.98 9.44
C GLY A 234 -1.04 -7.40 9.37
N GLY A 235 -1.51 -8.18 10.35
CA GLY A 235 -2.92 -8.58 10.43
C GLY A 235 -3.91 -7.43 10.71
N LEU A 236 -3.42 -6.27 11.17
CA LEU A 236 -4.22 -5.09 11.52
C LEU A 236 -4.07 -3.96 10.50
N PHE A 237 -3.00 -3.93 9.72
CA PHE A 237 -2.71 -2.76 8.88
C PHE A 237 -2.63 -3.13 7.41
N SER A 238 -3.39 -2.39 6.61
CA SER A 238 -3.38 -2.52 5.16
C SER A 238 -3.27 -1.18 4.46
N PHE A 239 -2.57 -1.16 3.34
CA PHE A 239 -2.40 0.02 2.51
C PHE A 239 -3.05 -0.23 1.16
N SER A 240 -4.01 0.61 0.79
CA SER A 240 -4.67 0.61 -0.51
C SER A 240 -3.96 1.57 -1.46
N PHE A 241 -3.82 1.20 -2.72
CA PHE A 241 -3.24 2.03 -3.77
C PHE A 241 -3.82 1.65 -5.13
N ALA A 242 -3.83 2.62 -6.04
CA ALA A 242 -4.10 2.38 -7.45
C ALA A 242 -2.76 2.30 -8.17
N ARG A 243 -2.61 1.30 -9.02
CA ARG A 243 -1.45 1.12 -9.87
C ARG A 243 -1.83 1.47 -11.29
N THR A 244 -0.98 2.21 -11.98
CA THR A 244 -1.15 2.48 -13.41
C THR A 244 0.10 2.05 -14.13
N ARG A 245 -0.04 1.52 -15.35
CA ARG A 245 1.12 1.08 -16.11
C ARG A 245 1.98 2.31 -16.36
N LEU A 246 3.13 2.37 -15.70
CA LEU A 246 4.18 3.30 -16.10
C LEU A 246 4.58 2.83 -17.49
N GLY A 247 4.49 3.72 -18.47
CA GLY A 247 4.59 3.34 -19.87
C GLY A 247 5.66 2.27 -20.07
N ALA A 248 5.24 1.13 -20.56
CA ALA A 248 6.10 0.14 -21.18
C ALA A 248 5.57 0.04 -22.61
N ASP A 249 6.44 0.28 -23.58
CA ASP A 249 6.10 -0.10 -24.95
C ASP A 249 5.95 -1.63 -25.02
N ALA A 250 5.33 -2.15 -26.08
CA ALA A 250 4.98 -3.56 -26.24
C ALA A 250 6.18 -4.55 -26.20
N ARG A 251 7.41 -4.07 -25.90
CA ARG A 251 8.67 -4.80 -25.97
C ARG A 251 9.47 -4.79 -24.66
N GLY A 252 8.92 -4.29 -23.55
CA GLY A 252 9.62 -4.32 -22.26
C GLY A 252 10.80 -3.35 -22.14
N SER A 253 10.84 -2.28 -22.96
CA SER A 253 11.75 -1.16 -22.76
C SER A 253 11.10 -0.14 -21.83
N ILE A 254 11.89 0.54 -20.98
CA ILE A 254 11.46 1.75 -20.25
C ILE A 254 10.70 2.63 -21.25
N SER A 255 9.46 3.07 -21.02
CA SER A 255 8.80 3.92 -22.02
C SER A 255 9.58 5.21 -22.25
N GLN A 256 9.32 5.80 -23.42
CA GLN A 256 9.66 7.19 -23.68
C GLN A 256 9.20 8.13 -22.55
N ALA A 257 8.04 7.88 -21.93
CA ALA A 257 7.53 8.69 -20.81
C ALA A 257 8.35 8.51 -19.52
N ALA A 258 8.75 7.29 -19.17
CA ALA A 258 9.58 7.04 -18.00
C ALA A 258 11.02 7.57 -18.17
N ARG A 259 11.61 7.44 -19.38
CA ARG A 259 12.88 8.11 -19.72
C ARG A 259 12.75 9.63 -19.61
N LEU A 260 11.70 10.20 -20.19
CA LEU A 260 11.44 11.64 -20.11
C LEU A 260 11.20 12.12 -18.67
N ALA A 261 10.58 11.31 -17.80
CA ALA A 261 10.42 11.65 -16.39
C ALA A 261 11.78 11.70 -15.65
N ALA A 262 12.72 10.80 -15.98
CA ALA A 262 14.09 10.87 -15.49
C ALA A 262 14.82 12.10 -16.05
N ASP A 263 14.69 12.38 -17.34
CA ASP A 263 15.28 13.57 -17.99
C ASP A 263 14.74 14.88 -17.38
N LEU A 264 13.45 14.92 -17.04
CA LEU A 264 12.84 16.06 -16.34
C LEU A 264 13.38 16.23 -14.91
N ARG A 265 13.65 15.14 -14.19
CA ARG A 265 14.34 15.21 -12.88
C ARG A 265 15.77 15.71 -13.02
N ALA A 266 16.49 15.24 -14.04
CA ALA A 266 17.83 15.73 -14.35
C ALA A 266 17.79 17.22 -14.68
N LEU A 267 16.83 17.69 -15.49
CA LEU A 267 16.64 19.10 -15.79
C LEU A 267 16.34 19.94 -14.53
N ILE A 268 15.51 19.44 -13.62
CA ILE A 268 15.25 20.12 -12.33
C ILE A 268 16.56 20.28 -11.54
N ALA A 269 17.38 19.24 -11.50
CA ALA A 269 18.68 19.28 -10.82
C ALA A 269 19.68 20.22 -11.51
N GLU A 270 19.83 20.12 -12.84
CA GLU A 270 20.74 20.92 -13.66
C GLU A 270 20.39 22.41 -13.63
N GLN A 271 19.10 22.76 -13.65
CA GLN A 271 18.63 24.14 -13.55
C GLN A 271 18.60 24.65 -12.11
N GLY A 272 18.96 23.82 -11.12
CA GLY A 272 18.96 24.19 -9.71
C GLY A 272 17.57 24.51 -9.16
N LEU A 273 16.49 24.05 -9.81
CA LEU A 273 15.12 24.35 -9.41
C LEU A 273 14.84 23.75 -8.03
N GLY A 274 14.39 24.61 -7.12
CA GLY A 274 14.05 24.29 -5.75
C GLY A 274 12.54 24.15 -5.52
N PRO A 275 12.13 23.70 -4.33
CA PRO A 275 10.72 23.62 -3.96
C PRO A 275 10.03 24.99 -4.09
N GLY A 276 8.93 25.03 -4.84
CA GLY A 276 8.19 26.26 -5.13
C GLY A 276 8.58 26.95 -6.44
N ASP A 277 9.67 26.53 -7.09
CA ASP A 277 10.03 27.06 -8.41
C ASP A 277 9.11 26.50 -9.50
N GLN A 278 8.84 27.32 -10.51
CA GLN A 278 7.99 26.93 -11.63
C GLN A 278 8.79 26.08 -12.62
N LEU A 279 8.28 24.90 -12.95
CA LEU A 279 8.81 24.08 -14.03
C LEU A 279 8.58 24.81 -15.37
N PRO A 280 9.49 24.70 -16.36
CA PRO A 280 9.24 25.24 -17.69
C PRO A 280 7.89 24.77 -18.25
N THR A 281 7.26 25.62 -19.06
CA THR A 281 5.94 25.35 -19.62
C THR A 281 5.93 24.11 -20.51
N GLU A 282 4.77 23.45 -20.70
CA GLU A 282 4.66 22.29 -21.59
C GLU A 282 5.22 22.59 -22.99
N ALA A 283 5.02 23.80 -23.51
CA ALA A 283 5.54 24.21 -24.81
C ALA A 283 7.08 24.26 -24.83
N GLN A 284 7.70 24.81 -23.79
CA GLN A 284 9.15 24.87 -23.64
C GLN A 284 9.75 23.47 -23.47
N LEU A 285 9.15 22.61 -22.63
CA LEU A 285 9.62 21.24 -22.42
C LEU A 285 9.46 20.37 -23.68
N THR A 286 8.35 20.52 -24.40
CA THR A 286 8.14 19.82 -25.69
C THR A 286 9.24 20.20 -26.68
N ALA A 287 9.58 21.49 -26.78
CA ALA A 287 10.63 21.98 -27.65
C ALA A 287 12.03 21.53 -27.20
N ALA A 288 12.31 21.58 -25.90
CA ALA A 288 13.62 21.24 -25.33
C ALA A 288 13.94 19.74 -25.47
N PHE A 289 12.97 18.86 -25.23
CA PHE A 289 13.17 17.41 -25.29
C PHE A 289 12.86 16.80 -26.66
N GLY A 290 12.31 17.57 -27.62
CA GLY A 290 11.95 17.06 -28.94
C GLY A 290 10.88 15.96 -28.91
N VAL A 291 10.00 15.97 -27.90
CA VAL A 291 8.99 14.93 -27.65
C VAL A 291 7.59 15.38 -28.07
N SER A 292 6.65 14.44 -28.17
CA SER A 292 5.23 14.79 -28.36
C SER A 292 4.61 15.34 -27.07
N ARG A 293 3.57 16.19 -27.20
CA ARG A 293 2.82 16.70 -26.04
C ARG A 293 2.17 15.60 -25.21
N SER A 294 1.74 14.51 -25.85
CA SER A 294 1.15 13.36 -25.15
C SER A 294 2.19 12.63 -24.30
N ALA A 295 3.39 12.36 -24.86
CA ALA A 295 4.49 11.74 -24.11
C ALA A 295 4.95 12.62 -22.93
N LEU A 296 5.05 13.94 -23.14
CA LEU A 296 5.36 14.89 -22.07
C LEU A 296 4.30 14.89 -20.96
N ARG A 297 3.01 14.90 -21.31
CA ARG A 297 1.93 14.88 -20.32
C ARG A 297 1.90 13.60 -19.51
N GLU A 298 2.24 12.46 -20.12
CA GLU A 298 2.36 11.19 -19.42
C GLU A 298 3.51 11.22 -18.41
N ALA A 299 4.69 11.72 -18.81
CA ALA A 299 5.83 11.89 -17.92
C ALA A 299 5.52 12.87 -16.76
N LEU A 300 4.90 14.02 -17.05
CA LEU A 300 4.50 15.00 -16.05
C LEU A 300 3.45 14.43 -15.09
N LYS A 301 2.51 13.61 -15.56
CA LYS A 301 1.54 12.92 -14.71
C LYS A 301 2.24 11.95 -13.76
N GLY A 302 3.26 11.21 -14.21
CA GLY A 302 4.09 10.37 -13.35
C GLY A 302 4.79 11.19 -12.26
N LEU A 303 5.43 12.31 -12.62
CA LEU A 303 6.05 13.20 -11.65
C LEU A 303 5.05 13.84 -10.67
N GLU A 304 3.82 14.13 -11.09
CA GLU A 304 2.74 14.60 -10.22
C GLU A 304 2.27 13.50 -9.25
N GLN A 305 2.17 12.25 -9.74
CA GLN A 305 1.82 11.07 -8.94
C GLN A 305 2.90 10.75 -7.90
N ASP A 306 4.18 10.78 -8.29
CA ASP A 306 5.33 10.59 -7.40
C ASP A 306 5.51 11.80 -6.47
N GLY A 307 4.97 12.95 -6.85
CA GLY A 307 4.96 14.16 -6.06
C GLY A 307 6.14 15.06 -6.21
N ALA A 308 7.03 14.73 -7.12
CA ALA A 308 8.12 15.58 -7.56
C ALA A 308 7.62 16.97 -7.99
N ILE A 309 6.43 17.05 -8.58
CA ILE A 309 5.81 18.32 -8.98
C ILE A 309 4.35 18.41 -8.53
N ARG A 310 3.82 19.63 -8.45
CA ARG A 310 2.40 19.90 -8.21
C ARG A 310 1.85 20.87 -9.24
N ALA A 311 0.64 20.59 -9.74
CA ALA A 311 -0.07 21.50 -10.61
C ALA A 311 -0.83 22.55 -9.80
N GLU A 312 -0.70 23.82 -10.19
CA GLU A 312 -1.54 24.91 -9.69
C GLU A 312 -2.40 25.47 -10.83
N HIS A 313 -3.71 25.52 -10.60
CA HIS A 313 -4.67 25.93 -11.61
C HIS A 313 -4.36 27.34 -12.15
N GLY A 314 -4.18 27.46 -13.46
CA GLY A 314 -3.85 28.72 -14.14
C GLY A 314 -2.43 29.24 -13.93
N ARG A 315 -1.62 28.61 -13.07
CA ARG A 315 -0.26 29.05 -12.72
C ARG A 315 0.83 28.09 -13.18
N GLY A 316 0.48 26.91 -13.68
CA GLY A 316 1.44 25.94 -14.22
C GLY A 316 1.84 24.88 -13.20
N ARG A 317 3.04 24.32 -13.35
CA ARG A 317 3.56 23.24 -12.49
C ARG A 317 4.75 23.74 -11.69
N PHE A 318 4.81 23.32 -10.43
CA PHE A 318 5.81 23.76 -9.49
C PHE A 318 6.55 22.56 -8.93
N VAL A 319 7.87 22.70 -8.79
CA VAL A 319 8.75 21.73 -8.16
C VAL A 319 8.39 21.62 -6.68
N THR A 320 8.37 20.41 -6.14
CA THR A 320 8.23 20.18 -4.69
C THR A 320 9.57 19.73 -4.11
N ALA A 321 9.63 19.69 -2.78
CA ALA A 321 10.73 19.07 -2.04
C ALA A 321 11.00 17.60 -2.44
N LEU A 322 10.01 16.91 -2.98
CA LEU A 322 10.10 15.49 -3.36
C LEU A 322 10.75 15.31 -4.73
N ALA A 323 10.95 16.38 -5.51
CA ALA A 323 11.54 16.29 -6.85
C ALA A 323 12.95 15.71 -6.87
N ARG A 324 13.67 15.91 -5.76
CA ARG A 324 15.04 15.46 -5.55
C ARG A 324 15.12 14.09 -4.89
N ILE A 325 13.97 13.47 -4.60
CA ILE A 325 13.91 12.18 -3.93
C ILE A 325 13.55 11.12 -4.96
N GLU A 326 14.46 10.18 -5.15
CA GLU A 326 14.21 9.01 -5.97
C GLU A 326 13.49 7.94 -5.15
N VAL A 327 12.37 7.46 -5.71
CA VAL A 327 11.58 6.38 -5.12
C VAL A 327 11.82 5.13 -5.95
N ALA A 328 12.66 4.25 -5.44
CA ALA A 328 12.87 2.95 -6.07
C ALA A 328 11.57 2.12 -5.98
N ARG A 329 11.20 1.47 -7.10
CA ARG A 329 10.04 0.57 -7.22
C ARG A 329 8.74 1.19 -6.67
N PRO A 330 8.19 2.22 -7.34
CA PRO A 330 6.97 2.86 -6.89
C PRO A 330 5.83 1.85 -6.69
N ILE A 331 5.19 1.84 -5.53
CA ILE A 331 4.06 0.95 -5.23
C ILE A 331 2.88 1.17 -6.18
N THR A 332 2.82 2.35 -6.79
CA THR A 332 1.83 2.79 -7.79
C THR A 332 2.18 2.38 -9.23
N ALA A 333 3.36 1.78 -9.46
CA ALA A 333 3.72 1.26 -10.76
C ALA A 333 2.99 -0.07 -11.02
N PHE A 334 2.24 -0.13 -12.12
CA PHE A 334 1.66 -1.39 -12.60
C PHE A 334 2.59 -2.02 -13.65
N GLU A 335 3.20 -3.14 -13.31
CA GLU A 335 4.03 -3.94 -14.20
C GLU A 335 3.75 -5.43 -13.93
N SER A 336 4.13 -6.32 -14.86
CA SER A 336 3.98 -7.74 -14.60
C SER A 336 4.96 -8.19 -13.51
N ALA A 337 4.59 -9.18 -12.71
CA ALA A 337 5.49 -9.73 -11.69
C ALA A 337 6.83 -10.22 -12.28
N THR A 338 6.87 -10.63 -13.55
CA THR A 338 8.12 -10.97 -14.24
C THR A 338 8.97 -9.72 -14.52
N ASP A 339 8.38 -8.65 -15.06
CA ASP A 339 9.09 -7.40 -15.34
C ASP A 339 9.62 -6.76 -14.05
N MET A 340 8.81 -6.76 -12.99
CA MET A 340 9.20 -6.27 -11.67
C MET A 340 10.46 -6.98 -11.14
N MET A 341 10.55 -8.30 -11.36
CA MET A 341 11.69 -9.11 -10.93
C MET A 341 12.93 -8.86 -11.78
N LEU A 342 12.77 -8.72 -13.10
CA LEU A 342 13.88 -8.34 -13.98
C LEU A 342 14.42 -6.94 -13.64
N HIS A 343 13.55 -5.97 -13.39
CA HIS A 343 13.93 -4.64 -12.90
C HIS A 343 14.57 -4.68 -11.51
N ALA A 344 14.27 -5.72 -10.72
CA ALA A 344 14.92 -5.98 -9.45
C ALA A 344 16.31 -6.62 -9.58
N GLY A 345 16.75 -6.95 -10.80
CA GLY A 345 18.01 -7.65 -11.07
C GLY A 345 17.96 -9.15 -10.79
N LEU A 346 16.76 -9.73 -10.69
CA LEU A 346 16.54 -11.16 -10.47
C LEU A 346 16.34 -11.88 -11.81
N ASP A 347 16.56 -13.19 -11.84
CA ASP A 347 16.27 -14.05 -12.99
C ASP A 347 15.04 -14.96 -12.70
N PRO A 348 13.82 -14.43 -12.86
CA PRO A 348 12.60 -15.14 -12.48
C PRO A 348 12.32 -16.33 -13.39
N THR A 349 12.38 -17.55 -12.85
CA THR A 349 11.86 -18.74 -13.52
C THR A 349 10.42 -19.01 -13.07
N PRO A 350 9.41 -18.84 -13.95
CA PRO A 350 8.02 -19.12 -13.61
C PRO A 350 7.75 -20.63 -13.62
N ARG A 351 6.91 -21.09 -12.68
CA ARG A 351 6.42 -22.47 -12.64
C ARG A 351 4.96 -22.50 -12.22
N LEU A 352 4.15 -23.21 -13.00
CA LEU A 352 2.76 -23.49 -12.66
C LEU A 352 2.72 -24.53 -11.53
N LEU A 353 2.03 -24.21 -10.44
CA LEU A 353 1.83 -25.09 -9.29
C LEU A 353 0.51 -25.84 -9.38
N ASP A 354 -0.56 -25.13 -9.75
CA ASP A 354 -1.91 -25.69 -9.89
C ASP A 354 -2.73 -24.88 -10.90
N LEU A 355 -3.71 -25.53 -11.53
CA LEU A 355 -4.63 -24.92 -12.47
C LEU A 355 -5.98 -25.65 -12.43
N ALA A 356 -7.04 -24.92 -12.08
CA ALA A 356 -8.39 -25.45 -12.03
C ALA A 356 -9.41 -24.45 -12.59
N GLU A 357 -10.49 -24.97 -13.18
CA GLU A 357 -11.70 -24.18 -13.40
C GLU A 357 -12.68 -24.47 -12.26
N GLU A 358 -13.10 -23.43 -11.55
CA GLU A 358 -13.92 -23.54 -10.36
C GLU A 358 -14.93 -22.39 -10.26
N PRO A 359 -16.03 -22.53 -9.51
CA PRO A 359 -16.93 -21.42 -9.23
C PRO A 359 -16.19 -20.28 -8.52
N ALA A 360 -16.35 -19.05 -9.00
CA ALA A 360 -15.70 -17.88 -8.41
C ALA A 360 -16.06 -17.73 -6.93
N PRO A 361 -15.05 -17.65 -6.04
CA PRO A 361 -15.29 -17.23 -4.66
C PRO A 361 -16.01 -15.87 -4.62
N PRO A 362 -16.86 -15.59 -3.62
CA PRO A 362 -17.67 -14.37 -3.59
C PRO A 362 -16.87 -13.06 -3.77
N GLU A 363 -15.69 -12.99 -3.14
CA GLU A 363 -14.79 -11.83 -3.23
C GLU A 363 -14.20 -11.68 -4.64
N ILE A 364 -13.86 -12.79 -5.30
CA ILE A 364 -13.36 -12.81 -6.68
C ILE A 364 -14.47 -12.49 -7.68
N ALA A 365 -15.69 -13.00 -7.46
CA ALA A 365 -16.85 -12.67 -8.29
C ALA A 365 -17.17 -11.18 -8.20
N GLU A 366 -17.11 -10.59 -7.00
CA GLU A 366 -17.27 -9.14 -6.80
C GLU A 366 -16.15 -8.34 -7.49
N ALA A 367 -14.89 -8.73 -7.30
CA ALA A 367 -13.73 -8.09 -7.93
C ALA A 367 -13.80 -8.12 -9.46
N LEU A 368 -14.15 -9.27 -10.04
CA LEU A 368 -14.25 -9.48 -11.48
C LEU A 368 -15.62 -9.10 -12.08
N ARG A 369 -16.55 -8.56 -11.28
CA ARG A 369 -17.92 -8.21 -11.69
C ARG A 369 -18.65 -9.39 -12.36
N LEU A 370 -18.45 -10.59 -11.86
CA LEU A 370 -19.09 -11.82 -12.35
C LEU A 370 -20.38 -12.12 -11.58
N ALA A 371 -21.25 -12.93 -12.17
CA ALA A 371 -22.39 -13.50 -11.46
C ALA A 371 -21.91 -14.45 -10.35
N GLU A 372 -22.71 -14.62 -9.30
CA GLU A 372 -22.41 -15.56 -8.22
C GLU A 372 -22.25 -16.99 -8.78
N GLY A 373 -21.12 -17.63 -8.44
CA GLY A 373 -20.79 -18.98 -8.91
C GLY A 373 -20.38 -19.07 -10.37
N ALA A 374 -20.21 -17.97 -11.09
CA ALA A 374 -19.65 -17.98 -12.45
C ALA A 374 -18.26 -18.65 -12.46
N PRO A 375 -17.92 -19.42 -13.50
CA PRO A 375 -16.65 -20.13 -13.54
C PRO A 375 -15.47 -19.15 -13.69
N VAL A 376 -14.39 -19.44 -12.98
CA VAL A 376 -13.07 -18.79 -13.11
C VAL A 376 -11.99 -19.85 -13.25
N LEU A 377 -10.94 -19.52 -14.00
CA LEU A 377 -9.67 -20.24 -13.92
C LEU A 377 -8.89 -19.75 -12.71
N ARG A 378 -8.67 -20.61 -11.72
CA ARG A 378 -7.69 -20.42 -10.64
C ARG A 378 -6.34 -20.94 -11.10
N ILE A 379 -5.35 -20.05 -11.11
CA ILE A 379 -4.01 -20.29 -11.63
C ILE A 379 -3.01 -20.02 -10.50
N GLU A 380 -2.40 -21.06 -9.95
CA GLU A 380 -1.36 -20.92 -8.92
C GLU A 380 0.03 -21.03 -9.54
N ARG A 381 0.88 -20.05 -9.30
CA ARG A 381 2.23 -20.00 -9.84
C ARG A 381 3.24 -19.62 -8.78
N VAL A 382 4.47 -20.08 -8.97
CA VAL A 382 5.64 -19.62 -8.23
C VAL A 382 6.65 -19.05 -9.22
N ARG A 383 7.32 -17.97 -8.83
CA ARG A 383 8.51 -17.44 -9.50
C ARG A 383 9.71 -17.73 -8.62
N LEU A 384 10.69 -18.41 -9.20
CA LEU A 384 11.92 -18.82 -8.56
C LEU A 384 13.08 -17.91 -8.98
N ASP A 385 14.02 -17.68 -8.08
CA ASP A 385 15.37 -17.19 -8.40
C ASP A 385 16.35 -18.31 -8.02
N GLY A 386 16.93 -18.96 -9.04
CA GLY A 386 17.56 -20.27 -8.88
C GLY A 386 16.58 -21.32 -8.32
N ALA A 387 16.86 -21.82 -7.12
CA ALA A 387 16.02 -22.82 -6.45
C ALA A 387 15.03 -22.24 -5.43
N ALA A 388 15.14 -20.94 -5.10
CA ALA A 388 14.37 -20.32 -4.04
C ALA A 388 13.11 -19.64 -4.59
N ALA A 389 11.97 -19.81 -3.91
CA ALA A 389 10.77 -19.06 -4.21
C ALA A 389 10.92 -17.59 -3.81
N ILE A 390 10.58 -16.70 -4.73
CA ILE A 390 10.59 -15.25 -4.52
C ILE A 390 9.18 -14.66 -4.57
N LEU A 391 8.28 -15.28 -5.34
CA LEU A 391 6.88 -14.85 -5.41
C LEU A 391 5.97 -16.05 -5.64
N ALA A 392 4.85 -16.10 -4.92
CA ALA A 392 3.74 -17.01 -5.21
C ALA A 392 2.48 -16.22 -5.54
N SER A 393 1.82 -16.53 -6.65
CA SER A 393 0.57 -15.88 -7.03
C SER A 393 -0.56 -16.91 -7.16
N THR A 394 -1.76 -16.52 -6.72
CA THR A 394 -3.02 -17.16 -7.09
C THR A 394 -3.81 -16.16 -7.91
N ASP A 395 -3.94 -16.45 -9.19
CA ASP A 395 -4.55 -15.58 -10.19
C ASP A 395 -5.92 -16.15 -10.59
N PHE A 396 -6.92 -15.28 -10.75
CA PHE A 396 -8.27 -15.63 -11.17
C PHE A 396 -8.65 -14.87 -12.44
N VAL A 397 -9.03 -15.62 -13.48
CA VAL A 397 -9.40 -15.06 -14.80
C VAL A 397 -10.66 -15.76 -15.30
N SER A 398 -11.54 -15.03 -15.99
CA SER A 398 -12.71 -15.64 -16.65
C SER A 398 -12.26 -16.58 -17.78
N PRO A 399 -12.80 -17.82 -17.89
CA PRO A 399 -12.49 -18.74 -19.00
C PRO A 399 -12.86 -18.17 -20.37
N ALA A 400 -13.74 -17.16 -20.43
CA ALA A 400 -14.09 -16.45 -21.65
C ALA A 400 -12.97 -15.52 -22.16
N LEU A 401 -12.04 -15.13 -21.29
CA LEU A 401 -10.90 -14.26 -21.62
C LEU A 401 -9.63 -15.08 -21.91
N LEU A 402 -9.45 -16.19 -21.20
CA LEU A 402 -8.26 -17.01 -21.28
C LEU A 402 -8.62 -18.48 -21.08
N SER A 403 -8.13 -19.38 -21.92
CA SER A 403 -8.38 -20.81 -21.79
C SER A 403 -7.34 -21.50 -20.90
N ALA A 404 -7.72 -22.61 -20.26
CA ALA A 404 -6.78 -23.42 -19.48
C ALA A 404 -5.61 -23.95 -20.32
N GLU A 405 -5.84 -24.25 -21.60
CA GLU A 405 -4.79 -24.67 -22.53
C GLU A 405 -3.78 -23.56 -22.81
N ALA A 406 -4.25 -22.31 -23.00
CA ALA A 406 -3.36 -21.17 -23.18
C ALA A 406 -2.45 -20.96 -21.97
N VAL A 407 -2.97 -21.15 -20.75
CA VAL A 407 -2.18 -21.08 -19.50
C VAL A 407 -1.16 -22.21 -19.41
N ARG A 408 -1.53 -23.45 -19.74
CA ARG A 408 -0.59 -24.60 -19.71
C ARG A 408 0.54 -24.48 -20.73
N CYS A 409 0.24 -23.86 -21.88
CA CYS A 409 1.22 -23.64 -22.95
C CYS A 409 2.06 -22.37 -22.75
N ASP A 410 1.79 -21.57 -21.71
CA ASP A 410 2.55 -20.36 -21.42
C ASP A 410 3.97 -20.69 -20.93
N ARG A 411 4.93 -20.51 -21.83
CA ARG A 411 6.36 -20.63 -21.52
C ARG A 411 6.97 -19.33 -21.00
N GLY A 412 6.28 -18.19 -21.14
CA GLY A 412 6.75 -16.86 -20.75
C GLY A 412 6.37 -16.48 -19.32
N GLY A 413 5.40 -17.16 -18.72
CA GLY A 413 4.99 -16.98 -17.31
C GLY A 413 4.35 -15.62 -17.01
N SER A 414 3.82 -14.94 -18.01
CA SER A 414 3.20 -13.62 -17.87
C SER A 414 1.74 -13.65 -18.28
N LEU A 415 0.83 -13.75 -17.31
CA LEU A 415 -0.61 -13.67 -17.55
C LEU A 415 -1.01 -12.35 -18.22
N THR A 416 -0.30 -11.26 -17.92
CA THR A 416 -0.55 -9.99 -18.58
C THR A 416 -0.26 -10.04 -20.08
N ALA A 417 0.76 -10.81 -20.50
CA ALA A 417 1.07 -11.01 -21.92
C ALA A 417 0.02 -11.90 -22.62
N LEU A 418 -0.45 -12.95 -21.94
CA LEU A 418 -1.54 -13.78 -22.46
C LEU A 418 -2.85 -12.98 -22.64
N LEU A 419 -3.21 -12.18 -21.64
CA LEU A 419 -4.37 -11.29 -21.71
C LEU A 419 -4.21 -10.22 -22.81
N GLU A 420 -3.00 -9.70 -23.02
CA GLU A 420 -2.70 -8.80 -24.13
C GLU A 420 -2.88 -9.48 -25.50
N ALA A 421 -2.39 -10.71 -25.65
CA ALA A 421 -2.59 -11.51 -26.87
C ALA A 421 -4.08 -11.82 -27.12
N ALA A 422 -4.88 -11.92 -26.06
CA ALA A 422 -6.35 -12.04 -26.13
C ALA A 422 -7.08 -10.70 -26.34
N GLY A 423 -6.35 -9.59 -26.54
CA GLY A 423 -6.93 -8.26 -26.77
C GLY A 423 -7.47 -7.57 -25.52
N ARG A 424 -7.16 -8.08 -24.32
CA ARG A 424 -7.67 -7.62 -23.01
C ARG A 424 -6.53 -7.22 -22.08
N ARG A 425 -5.61 -6.41 -22.61
CA ARG A 425 -4.40 -5.94 -21.94
C ARG A 425 -4.74 -5.20 -20.62
N PRO A 426 -4.26 -5.66 -19.46
CA PRO A 426 -4.38 -4.91 -18.22
C PRO A 426 -3.50 -3.65 -18.27
N VAL A 427 -4.03 -2.50 -17.85
CA VAL A 427 -3.33 -1.20 -17.86
C VAL A 427 -3.34 -0.48 -16.51
N MET A 428 -4.18 -0.93 -15.58
CA MET A 428 -4.26 -0.42 -14.23
C MET A 428 -4.68 -1.52 -13.26
N SER A 429 -4.46 -1.31 -11.97
CA SER A 429 -5.07 -2.13 -10.93
C SER A 429 -5.45 -1.31 -9.70
N THR A 430 -6.39 -1.83 -8.93
CA THR A 430 -6.60 -1.42 -7.55
C THR A 430 -6.04 -2.52 -6.67
N ALA A 431 -5.25 -2.15 -5.67
CA ALA A 431 -4.50 -3.09 -4.85
C ALA A 431 -4.54 -2.72 -3.38
N LYS A 432 -4.39 -3.74 -2.55
CA LYS A 432 -4.23 -3.63 -1.10
C LYS A 432 -3.02 -4.47 -0.69
N ALA A 433 -2.14 -3.89 0.12
CA ALA A 433 -0.97 -4.58 0.66
C ALA A 433 -1.08 -4.79 2.18
N THR A 434 -0.65 -5.97 2.64
CA THR A 434 -0.47 -6.33 4.06
C THR A 434 0.82 -7.13 4.25
N ALA A 435 1.27 -7.28 5.50
CA ALA A 435 2.31 -8.26 5.82
C ALA A 435 1.63 -9.52 6.37
N ALA A 436 1.96 -10.67 5.82
CA ALA A 436 1.31 -11.92 6.17
C ALA A 436 2.32 -13.07 6.24
N ALA A 437 1.96 -14.12 6.97
CA ALA A 437 2.66 -15.40 6.87
C ALA A 437 2.24 -16.07 5.56
N LEU A 438 3.11 -16.91 4.98
CA LEU A 438 2.71 -17.72 3.85
C LEU A 438 1.57 -18.68 4.20
N PRO A 439 0.67 -19.00 3.27
CA PRO A 439 -0.30 -20.09 3.43
C PRO A 439 0.38 -21.43 3.73
N ALA A 440 -0.22 -22.25 4.60
CA ALA A 440 0.35 -23.51 5.06
C ALA A 440 0.70 -24.50 3.92
N HIS A 441 -0.13 -24.53 2.86
CA HIS A 441 0.12 -25.38 1.69
C HIS A 441 1.34 -24.95 0.86
N LEU A 442 1.74 -23.67 0.92
CA LEU A 442 2.98 -23.17 0.32
C LEU A 442 4.17 -23.41 1.23
N GLN A 443 4.02 -23.19 2.54
CA GLN A 443 5.07 -23.45 3.53
C GLN A 443 5.58 -24.91 3.52
N ALA A 444 4.70 -25.87 3.20
CA ALA A 444 5.04 -27.28 3.11
C ALA A 444 5.99 -27.63 1.93
N ARG A 445 6.15 -26.72 0.96
CA ARG A 445 6.95 -26.95 -0.25
C ARG A 445 8.41 -26.53 -0.02
N PRO A 446 9.41 -27.34 -0.42
CA PRO A 446 10.84 -27.07 -0.13
C PRO A 446 11.34 -25.69 -0.60
N GLU A 447 10.87 -25.21 -1.74
CA GLU A 447 11.28 -23.93 -2.34
C GLU A 447 10.87 -22.70 -1.50
N PHE A 448 9.94 -22.84 -0.54
CA PHE A 448 9.48 -21.76 0.35
C PHE A 448 10.11 -21.80 1.75
N ARG A 449 11.03 -22.73 2.03
CA ARG A 449 11.60 -22.91 3.39
C ARG A 449 12.16 -21.61 4.00
N ASP A 450 12.83 -20.80 3.19
CA ASP A 450 13.47 -19.54 3.61
C ASP A 450 12.74 -18.32 3.04
N PHE A 451 11.42 -18.41 2.85
CA PHE A 451 10.63 -17.30 2.30
C PHE A 451 10.40 -16.19 3.34
N GLY A 452 10.23 -16.56 4.62
CA GLY A 452 9.91 -15.61 5.67
C GLY A 452 8.53 -14.96 5.51
N PRO A 453 8.32 -13.75 6.05
CA PRO A 453 7.07 -13.02 5.91
C PRO A 453 6.86 -12.56 4.47
N ALA A 454 5.62 -12.63 4.00
CA ALA A 454 5.20 -12.20 2.69
C ALA A 454 4.68 -10.76 2.72
N PHE A 455 5.11 -9.95 1.77
CA PHE A 455 4.41 -8.74 1.39
C PHE A 455 3.24 -9.17 0.49
N LEU A 456 2.05 -9.26 1.08
CA LEU A 456 0.85 -9.78 0.45
C LEU A 456 0.15 -8.65 -0.29
N ILE A 457 0.03 -8.76 -1.61
CA ILE A 457 -0.72 -7.85 -2.48
C ILE A 457 -1.97 -8.58 -2.97
N GLU A 458 -3.13 -8.02 -2.67
CA GLU A 458 -4.41 -8.43 -3.24
C GLU A 458 -4.83 -7.36 -4.25
N GLU A 459 -4.98 -7.71 -5.52
CA GLU A 459 -5.28 -6.72 -6.55
C GLU A 459 -6.30 -7.17 -7.59
N THR A 460 -7.00 -6.19 -8.17
CA THR A 460 -7.88 -6.36 -9.33
C THR A 460 -7.35 -5.49 -10.46
N CYS A 461 -7.05 -6.12 -11.59
CA CYS A 461 -6.50 -5.49 -12.77
C CYS A 461 -7.60 -5.20 -13.80
N TYR A 462 -7.53 -4.03 -14.43
CA TYR A 462 -8.50 -3.54 -15.39
C TYR A 462 -7.84 -3.25 -16.74
N ASP A 463 -8.58 -3.49 -17.81
CA ASP A 463 -8.20 -3.10 -19.16
C ASP A 463 -8.46 -1.61 -19.44
N ALA A 464 -8.14 -1.16 -20.67
CA ALA A 464 -8.31 0.23 -21.08
C ALA A 464 -9.78 0.70 -21.14
N ALA A 465 -10.74 -0.23 -21.18
CA ALA A 465 -12.16 0.08 -21.11
C ALA A 465 -12.65 0.17 -19.65
N GLY A 466 -11.82 -0.17 -18.67
CA GLY A 466 -12.19 -0.20 -17.25
C GLY A 466 -12.93 -1.48 -16.84
N GLU A 467 -12.85 -2.53 -17.65
CA GLU A 467 -13.38 -3.85 -17.31
C GLU A 467 -12.35 -4.66 -16.53
N PRO A 468 -12.75 -5.33 -15.43
CA PRO A 468 -11.85 -6.19 -14.68
C PRO A 468 -11.52 -7.45 -15.50
N VAL A 469 -10.24 -7.78 -15.58
CA VAL A 469 -9.75 -8.89 -16.42
C VAL A 469 -8.94 -9.93 -15.65
N LEU A 470 -8.46 -9.57 -14.45
CA LEU A 470 -7.63 -10.42 -13.60
C LEU A 470 -7.79 -9.99 -12.15
N ALA A 471 -7.99 -10.94 -11.24
CA ALA A 471 -7.83 -10.73 -9.80
C ALA A 471 -6.64 -11.58 -9.34
N SER A 472 -5.77 -11.02 -8.50
CA SER A 472 -4.55 -11.69 -8.06
C SER A 472 -4.32 -11.56 -6.56
N ILE A 473 -3.82 -12.64 -5.97
CA ILE A 473 -3.35 -12.72 -4.60
C ILE A 473 -1.87 -13.10 -4.66
N GLU A 474 -1.00 -12.14 -4.42
CA GLU A 474 0.46 -12.28 -4.60
C GLU A 474 1.19 -12.20 -3.27
N HIS A 475 1.96 -13.23 -2.96
CA HIS A 475 2.87 -13.28 -1.83
C HIS A 475 4.27 -12.99 -2.34
N HIS A 476 4.78 -11.79 -2.07
CA HIS A 476 6.13 -11.36 -2.42
C HIS A 476 7.08 -11.63 -1.26
N LYS A 477 8.26 -12.22 -1.52
CA LYS A 477 9.25 -12.48 -0.48
C LYS A 477 9.70 -11.16 0.15
N GLY A 478 9.38 -10.93 1.42
CA GLY A 478 9.62 -9.63 2.07
C GLY A 478 11.08 -9.19 2.07
N ALA A 479 12.01 -10.14 2.18
CA ALA A 479 13.45 -9.87 2.10
C ALA A 479 13.96 -9.49 0.69
N ALA A 480 13.18 -9.75 -0.37
CA ALA A 480 13.55 -9.46 -1.76
C ALA A 480 12.87 -8.19 -2.32
N PHE A 481 11.80 -7.73 -1.67
CA PHE A 481 11.00 -6.61 -2.16
C PHE A 481 10.76 -5.54 -1.10
N SER A 482 11.01 -4.31 -1.52
CA SER A 482 10.51 -3.10 -0.88
C SER A 482 9.84 -2.24 -1.95
N PHE A 483 8.68 -1.67 -1.63
CA PHE A 483 7.94 -0.79 -2.53
C PHE A 483 8.00 0.65 -2.04
N GLY A 484 8.50 1.55 -2.87
CA GLY A 484 8.64 2.95 -2.54
C GLY A 484 7.35 3.74 -2.79
N PHE A 485 7.09 4.77 -2.01
CA PHE A 485 5.98 5.69 -2.22
C PHE A 485 6.21 7.02 -1.49
N VAL A 486 5.45 8.02 -1.89
CA VAL A 486 5.51 9.34 -1.26
C VAL A 486 4.17 9.66 -0.61
N ARG A 487 4.25 10.22 0.59
CA ARG A 487 3.09 10.70 1.36
C ARG A 487 3.06 12.22 1.38
N ARG A 488 1.89 12.80 1.12
CA ARG A 488 1.66 14.25 1.07
C ARG A 488 0.42 14.67 1.85
#